data_AF-A0A1F1Q2P3-F1
#
_entry.id   AF-A0A1F1Q2P3-F1
#
_cell.length_a   1.000
_cell.length_b   1.000
_cell.length_c   1.000
_cell.angle_alpha   90.00
_cell.angle_beta   90.00
_cell.angle_gamma   90.00
#
_symmetry.space_group_name_H-M   'P 1'
#
loop_
_entity.id
_entity.type
_entity.pdbx_description
1 polymer ?
#
loop_
_entity_poly.entity_id
_entity_poly.type
_entity_poly.pdbx_seq_one_letter_code
_entity_poly.pdbx_strand_id
1 'polypeptide(L)'
;MSQIIRIAAALLIDPQGRTLLVRKRGTQAFMQPGGKIDAGESPKAALVRELHEELGLRLDPAQAVYLGQFSAPAANEPGFEVQAELFRVDSAEDVAPAAEIEEVVWLATDQATDLELAPLTRDLILPLYRQTVSAPR
;
A
#
# COMPACT_ATOMS: atom_id res chain seq x y z
N MET A 1 17.51 17.45 -8.93
CA MET A 1 16.30 17.57 -8.09
C MET A 1 15.40 16.42 -8.48
N SER A 2 14.98 15.59 -7.54
CA SER A 2 14.04 14.49 -7.81
C SER A 2 12.64 15.05 -8.06
N GLN A 3 11.88 14.43 -8.95
CA GLN A 3 10.46 14.72 -9.12
C GLN A 3 9.67 13.97 -8.03
N ILE A 4 8.59 14.56 -7.49
CA ILE A 4 7.79 13.92 -6.42
C ILE A 4 6.49 13.36 -7.00
N ILE A 5 6.22 12.08 -6.74
CA ILE A 5 4.95 11.42 -7.00
C ILE A 5 4.19 11.35 -5.68
N ARG A 6 3.01 11.98 -5.61
CA ARG A 6 2.14 11.90 -4.43
C ARG A 6 1.12 10.79 -4.60
N ILE A 7 1.09 9.88 -3.62
CA ILE A 7 0.16 8.73 -3.61
C ILE A 7 -0.58 8.63 -2.28
N ALA A 8 -1.71 7.96 -2.29
CA ALA A 8 -2.32 7.39 -1.09
C ALA A 8 -2.14 5.87 -1.13
N ALA A 9 -1.79 5.26 0.01
CA ALA A 9 -1.52 3.83 0.09
C ALA A 9 -2.14 3.19 1.34
N ALA A 10 -2.57 1.94 1.24
CA ALA A 10 -3.14 1.19 2.36
C ALA A 10 -2.14 0.19 2.94
N LEU A 11 -1.84 0.30 4.23
CA LEU A 11 -1.46 -0.85 5.04
C LEU A 11 -2.73 -1.64 5.35
N LEU A 12 -3.09 -2.57 4.46
CA LEU A 12 -4.31 -3.36 4.55
C LEU A 12 -4.04 -4.67 5.29
N ILE A 13 -4.74 -4.89 6.40
CA ILE A 13 -4.53 -6.01 7.34
C ILE A 13 -5.77 -6.91 7.39
N ASP A 14 -5.57 -8.22 7.28
CA ASP A 14 -6.66 -9.22 7.39
C ASP A 14 -6.90 -9.71 8.84
N PRO A 15 -7.96 -10.51 9.09
CA PRO A 15 -8.22 -11.07 10.42
C PRO A 15 -7.18 -12.08 10.91
N GLN A 16 -6.27 -12.53 10.04
CA GLN A 16 -5.11 -13.36 10.41
C GLN A 16 -3.86 -12.49 10.73
N GLY A 17 -3.97 -11.16 10.63
CA GLY A 17 -2.90 -10.21 10.89
C GLY A 17 -1.88 -10.08 9.76
N ARG A 18 -2.15 -10.63 8.57
CA ARG A 18 -1.29 -10.52 7.38
C ARG A 18 -1.51 -9.17 6.69
N THR A 19 -0.47 -8.61 6.07
CA THR A 19 -0.60 -7.43 5.21
C THR A 19 -0.77 -7.84 3.76
N LEU A 20 -1.64 -7.15 3.01
CA LEU A 20 -1.71 -7.29 1.56
C LEU A 20 -0.53 -6.55 0.90
N LEU A 21 0.02 -7.13 -0.16
CA LEU A 21 0.95 -6.48 -1.10
C LEU A 21 0.48 -6.74 -2.53
N VAL A 22 0.79 -5.82 -3.44
CA VAL A 22 0.41 -5.89 -4.86
C VAL A 22 1.61 -5.63 -5.77
N ARG A 23 1.59 -6.18 -6.99
CA ARG A 23 2.59 -5.93 -8.03
C ARG A 23 1.90 -5.48 -9.32
N LYS A 24 2.42 -4.46 -10.00
CA LYS A 24 1.84 -3.89 -11.23
C LYS A 24 2.33 -4.62 -12.47
N ARG A 25 1.50 -4.72 -13.50
CA ARG A 25 1.84 -5.39 -14.77
C ARG A 25 3.08 -4.78 -15.42
N GLY A 26 4.03 -5.64 -15.77
CA GLY A 26 5.32 -5.20 -16.33
C GLY A 26 6.31 -4.65 -15.30
N THR A 27 6.04 -4.81 -13.99
CA THR A 27 6.96 -4.45 -12.90
C THR A 27 7.26 -5.68 -12.04
N GLN A 28 8.40 -5.66 -11.33
CA GLN A 28 8.85 -6.76 -10.45
C GLN A 28 8.58 -6.46 -8.97
N ALA A 29 8.73 -5.20 -8.56
CA ALA A 29 8.58 -4.80 -7.17
C ALA A 29 7.13 -4.88 -6.67
N PHE A 30 6.94 -5.56 -5.54
CA PHE A 30 5.71 -5.51 -4.74
C PHE A 30 5.68 -4.28 -3.84
N MET A 31 4.48 -3.75 -3.64
CA MET A 31 4.21 -2.55 -2.85
C MET A 31 2.85 -2.63 -2.15
N GLN A 32 2.54 -1.66 -1.27
CA GLN A 32 1.19 -1.50 -0.76
C GLN A 32 0.22 -1.07 -1.88
N PRO A 33 -1.05 -1.53 -1.88
CA PRO A 33 -2.06 -1.07 -2.83
C PRO A 33 -2.39 0.41 -2.64
N GLY A 34 -2.80 1.05 -3.74
CA GLY A 34 -3.01 2.48 -3.83
C GLY A 34 -2.27 3.14 -5.00
N GLY A 35 -2.61 4.40 -5.25
CA GLY A 35 -2.16 5.13 -6.42
C GLY A 35 -2.16 6.65 -6.25
N LYS A 36 -2.11 7.35 -7.38
CA LYS A 36 -1.82 8.79 -7.43
C LYS A 36 -3.00 9.59 -6.88
N ILE A 37 -2.69 10.65 -6.13
CA ILE A 37 -3.71 11.58 -5.63
C ILE A 37 -3.97 12.62 -6.72
N ASP A 38 -5.20 12.67 -7.22
CA ASP A 38 -5.58 13.59 -8.30
C ASP A 38 -5.71 15.05 -7.84
N ALA A 39 -5.70 15.97 -8.80
CA ALA A 39 -5.77 17.40 -8.53
C ALA A 39 -7.09 17.81 -7.86
N GLY A 40 -7.01 18.20 -6.58
CA GLY A 40 -8.18 18.54 -5.76
C GLY A 40 -8.79 17.34 -5.02
N GLU A 41 -8.26 16.13 -5.22
CA GLU A 41 -8.65 14.93 -4.48
C GLU A 41 -8.03 14.94 -3.08
N SER A 42 -8.79 14.46 -2.08
CA SER A 42 -8.20 14.21 -0.75
C SER A 42 -7.47 12.87 -0.73
N PRO A 43 -6.38 12.69 0.04
CA PRO A 43 -5.65 11.42 0.06
C PRO A 43 -6.53 10.22 0.44
N LYS A 44 -7.52 10.44 1.32
CA LYS A 44 -8.50 9.42 1.71
C LYS A 44 -9.50 9.08 0.60
N ALA A 45 -9.87 10.03 -0.25
CA ALA A 45 -10.72 9.77 -1.41
C ALA A 45 -9.94 8.98 -2.49
N ALA A 46 -8.69 9.39 -2.77
CA ALA A 46 -7.78 8.66 -3.65
C ALA A 46 -7.65 7.20 -3.19
N LEU A 47 -7.39 6.97 -1.90
CA LEU A 47 -7.29 5.62 -1.33
C LEU A 47 -8.52 4.75 -1.62
N VAL A 48 -9.72 5.27 -1.39
CA VAL A 48 -10.97 4.51 -1.57
C VAL A 48 -11.24 4.21 -3.05
N ARG A 49 -10.93 5.17 -3.95
CA ARG A 49 -11.00 4.98 -5.40
C ARG A 49 -10.02 3.89 -5.86
N GLU A 50 -8.75 4.01 -5.51
CA GLU A 50 -7.69 3.09 -5.92
C GLU A 50 -7.93 1.67 -5.39
N LEU A 51 -8.34 1.49 -4.13
CA LEU A 51 -8.68 0.17 -3.60
C LEU A 51 -9.89 -0.47 -4.30
N HIS A 52 -10.84 0.33 -4.78
CA HIS A 52 -11.96 -0.16 -5.58
C HIS A 52 -11.54 -0.54 -7.01
N GLU A 53 -10.66 0.24 -7.62
CA GLU A 53 -10.16 0.05 -9.00
C GLU A 53 -9.11 -1.08 -9.13
N GLU A 54 -8.19 -1.20 -8.17
CA GLU A 54 -7.10 -2.18 -8.15
C GLU A 54 -7.53 -3.55 -7.59
N LEU A 55 -8.47 -3.58 -6.63
CA LEU A 55 -8.81 -4.78 -5.84
C LEU A 55 -10.30 -5.14 -5.80
N GLY A 56 -11.19 -4.26 -6.29
CA GLY A 56 -12.65 -4.40 -6.17
C GLY A 56 -13.22 -4.06 -4.78
N LEU A 57 -12.37 -3.65 -3.84
CA LEU A 57 -12.70 -3.47 -2.42
C LEU A 57 -13.54 -2.20 -2.20
N ARG A 58 -14.62 -2.29 -1.41
CA ARG A 58 -15.51 -1.14 -1.11
C ARG A 58 -15.36 -0.68 0.33
N LEU A 59 -14.39 0.22 0.53
CA LEU A 59 -14.06 0.78 1.84
C LEU A 59 -14.95 1.99 2.20
N ASP A 60 -15.51 2.03 3.40
CA ASP A 60 -16.03 3.28 3.97
C ASP A 60 -14.83 4.17 4.34
N PRO A 61 -14.73 5.43 3.86
CA PRO A 61 -13.68 6.37 4.24
C PRO A 61 -13.44 6.47 5.76
N ALA A 62 -14.46 6.25 6.60
CA ALA A 62 -14.32 6.26 8.06
C ALA A 62 -13.43 5.13 8.61
N GLN A 63 -13.32 4.00 7.89
CA GLN A 63 -12.49 2.84 8.28
C GLN A 63 -10.99 3.06 8.02
N ALA A 64 -10.62 4.01 7.14
CA ALA A 64 -9.24 4.34 6.85
C ALA A 64 -8.60 5.20 7.96
N VAL A 65 -7.72 4.63 8.78
CA VAL A 65 -7.01 5.33 9.87
C VAL A 65 -5.67 5.84 9.35
N TYR A 66 -5.44 7.16 9.40
CA TYR A 66 -4.18 7.74 8.92
C TYR A 66 -2.99 7.37 9.81
N LEU A 67 -1.89 6.92 9.20
CA LEU A 67 -0.65 6.53 9.88
C LEU A 67 0.48 7.56 9.74
N GLY A 68 0.42 8.43 8.72
CA GLY A 68 1.42 9.45 8.46
C GLY A 68 1.84 9.54 6.99
N GLN A 69 2.74 10.48 6.70
CA GLN A 69 3.36 10.66 5.40
C GLN A 69 4.75 10.03 5.39
N PHE A 70 5.07 9.26 4.35
CA PHE A 70 6.35 8.56 4.19
C PHE A 70 6.93 8.81 2.80
N SER A 71 8.25 8.97 2.70
CA SER A 71 8.95 9.21 1.42
C SER A 71 10.05 8.17 1.18
N ALA A 72 10.17 7.70 -0.06
CA ALA A 72 11.29 6.87 -0.51
C ALA A 72 11.48 6.97 -2.05
N PRO A 73 12.66 6.60 -2.60
CA PRO A 73 12.85 6.52 -4.04
C PRO A 73 11.81 5.61 -4.73
N ALA A 74 11.32 6.04 -5.88
CA ALA A 74 10.37 5.26 -6.67
C ALA A 74 11.03 3.96 -7.20
N ALA A 75 10.34 2.83 -7.06
CA ALA A 75 10.86 1.55 -7.56
C ALA A 75 10.92 1.49 -9.10
N ASN A 76 9.90 2.05 -9.76
CA ASN A 76 9.67 1.90 -11.20
C ASN A 76 9.97 3.18 -12.02
N GLU A 77 10.30 4.30 -11.36
CA GLU A 77 10.50 5.61 -12.01
C GLU A 77 11.84 6.23 -11.57
N PRO A 78 12.97 5.93 -12.24
CA PRO A 78 14.29 6.44 -11.85
C PRO A 78 14.36 7.97 -11.80
N GLY A 79 14.86 8.52 -10.70
CA GLY A 79 14.92 9.97 -10.46
C GLY A 79 13.66 10.57 -9.83
N PHE A 80 12.65 9.75 -9.53
CA PHE A 80 11.46 10.16 -8.77
C PHE A 80 11.52 9.68 -7.32
N GLU A 81 10.87 10.44 -6.44
CA GLU A 81 10.56 10.06 -5.06
C GLU A 81 9.05 9.84 -4.93
N VAL A 82 8.64 8.75 -4.30
CA VAL A 82 7.24 8.52 -3.89
C VAL A 82 7.05 9.11 -2.50
N GLN A 83 6.10 10.04 -2.39
CA GLN A 83 5.58 10.60 -1.14
C GLN A 83 4.18 10.01 -0.92
N ALA A 84 4.04 9.12 0.07
CA ALA A 84 2.82 8.38 0.34
C ALA A 84 2.12 8.86 1.60
N GLU A 85 0.84 9.19 1.47
CA GLU A 85 -0.10 9.33 2.58
C GLU A 85 -0.61 7.92 2.95
N LEU A 86 -0.11 7.37 4.06
CA LEU A 86 -0.36 5.98 4.45
C LEU A 86 -1.56 5.87 5.39
N PHE A 87 -2.43 4.90 5.12
CA PHE A 87 -3.60 4.59 5.95
C PHE A 87 -3.61 3.12 6.36
N ARG A 88 -3.96 2.81 7.60
CA ARG A 88 -4.36 1.46 8.02
C ARG A 88 -5.80 1.19 7.59
N VAL A 89 -6.03 -0.01 7.06
CA VAL A 89 -7.36 -0.55 6.76
C VAL A 89 -7.41 -1.98 7.28
N ASP A 90 -8.30 -2.27 8.22
CA ASP A 90 -8.59 -3.65 8.63
C ASP A 90 -9.78 -4.16 7.81
N SER A 91 -9.61 -5.24 7.03
CA SER A 91 -10.67 -5.81 6.19
C SER A 91 -10.64 -7.34 6.19
N ALA A 92 -11.83 -7.94 6.16
CA ALA A 92 -12.04 -9.38 6.01
C ALA A 92 -12.57 -9.77 4.61
N GLU A 93 -12.63 -8.80 3.67
CA GLU A 93 -13.10 -9.04 2.31
C GLU A 93 -12.02 -9.72 1.45
N ASP A 94 -12.45 -10.65 0.60
CA ASP A 94 -11.60 -11.21 -0.45
C ASP A 94 -11.26 -10.11 -1.48
N VAL A 95 -10.01 -10.12 -1.94
CA VAL A 95 -9.48 -9.17 -2.94
C VAL A 95 -9.02 -9.93 -4.19
N ALA A 96 -9.19 -9.31 -5.35
CA ALA A 96 -8.72 -9.87 -6.63
C ALA A 96 -8.02 -8.78 -7.47
N PRO A 97 -6.90 -9.09 -8.16
CA PRO A 97 -6.21 -8.12 -9.00
C PRO A 97 -7.11 -7.66 -10.16
N ALA A 98 -7.27 -6.33 -10.31
CA ALA A 98 -8.19 -5.73 -11.29
C ALA A 98 -7.47 -4.80 -12.29
N ALA A 99 -7.66 -3.47 -12.26
CA ALA A 99 -6.89 -2.54 -13.10
C ALA A 99 -5.40 -2.55 -12.71
N GLU A 100 -4.49 -2.37 -13.68
CA GLU A 100 -3.01 -2.43 -13.65
C GLU A 100 -2.24 -3.46 -12.78
N ILE A 101 -2.72 -3.87 -11.60
CA ILE A 101 -2.20 -4.97 -10.78
C ILE A 101 -2.17 -6.30 -11.56
N GLU A 102 -1.06 -7.02 -11.44
CA GLU A 102 -0.90 -8.38 -11.97
C GLU A 102 -1.20 -9.44 -10.90
N GLU A 103 -0.77 -9.15 -9.67
CA GLU A 103 -0.64 -10.14 -8.61
C GLU A 103 -0.87 -9.50 -7.24
N VAL A 104 -1.50 -10.25 -6.35
CA VAL A 104 -1.74 -9.88 -4.95
C VAL A 104 -1.22 -10.98 -4.03
N VAL A 105 -0.54 -10.60 -2.95
CA VAL A 105 0.06 -11.53 -1.99
C VAL A 105 -0.23 -11.09 -0.56
N TRP A 106 -0.73 -12.00 0.27
CA TRP A 106 -0.85 -11.80 1.71
C TRP A 106 0.44 -12.25 2.41
N LEU A 107 1.12 -11.33 3.08
CA LEU A 107 2.39 -11.55 3.79
C LEU A 107 2.15 -11.55 5.31
N ALA A 108 2.53 -12.62 6.01
CA ALA A 108 2.48 -12.66 7.47
C ALA A 108 3.64 -11.89 8.13
N THR A 109 3.48 -11.47 9.38
CA THR A 109 4.43 -10.60 10.10
C THR A 109 5.82 -11.22 10.28
N ASP A 110 5.84 -12.53 10.53
CA ASP A 110 7.00 -13.39 10.77
C ASP A 110 7.51 -14.09 9.50
N GLN A 111 6.79 -13.95 8.37
CA GLN A 111 7.16 -14.57 7.11
C GLN A 111 8.38 -13.87 6.49
N ALA A 112 9.45 -14.64 6.30
CA ALA A 112 10.55 -14.28 5.41
C ALA A 112 10.06 -14.30 3.95
N THR A 113 10.56 -13.40 3.12
CA THR A 113 10.09 -13.23 1.75
C THR A 113 11.24 -12.89 0.81
N ASP A 114 11.28 -13.58 -0.33
CA ASP A 114 12.22 -13.34 -1.43
C ASP A 114 11.62 -12.42 -2.51
N LEU A 115 10.44 -11.83 -2.25
CA LEU A 115 9.81 -10.88 -3.16
C LEU A 115 10.69 -9.64 -3.34
N GLU A 116 10.81 -9.18 -4.58
CA GLU A 116 11.34 -7.84 -4.83
C GLU A 116 10.36 -6.81 -4.25
N LEU A 117 10.85 -5.90 -3.41
CA LEU A 117 10.01 -4.93 -2.69
C LEU A 117 10.39 -3.50 -3.06
N ALA A 118 9.37 -2.68 -3.30
CA ALA A 118 9.55 -1.24 -3.50
C ALA A 118 10.22 -0.61 -2.26
N PRO A 119 11.14 0.37 -2.40
CA PRO A 119 11.91 0.92 -1.28
C PRO A 119 11.03 1.40 -0.11
N LEU A 120 9.95 2.13 -0.41
CA LEU A 120 8.95 2.57 0.58
C LEU A 120 8.39 1.40 1.41
N THR A 121 8.09 0.28 0.75
CA THR A 121 7.49 -0.90 1.38
C THR A 121 8.51 -1.65 2.22
N ARG A 122 9.70 -1.91 1.67
CA ARG A 122 10.80 -2.62 2.34
C ARG A 122 11.33 -1.88 3.57
N ASP A 123 11.64 -0.59 3.40
CA ASP A 123 12.47 0.15 4.35
C ASP A 123 11.65 0.89 5.42
N LEU A 124 10.36 1.15 5.17
CA LEU A 124 9.49 1.93 6.06
C LEU A 124 8.20 1.19 6.44
N ILE A 125 7.42 0.72 5.48
CA ILE A 125 6.06 0.20 5.77
C ILE A 125 6.08 -1.19 6.41
N LEU A 126 6.88 -2.15 5.93
CA LEU A 126 6.97 -3.47 6.58
C LEU A 126 7.55 -3.41 8.00
N PRO A 127 8.57 -2.58 8.31
CA PRO A 127 8.97 -2.29 9.69
C PRO A 127 7.85 -1.72 10.56
N LEU A 128 7.09 -0.74 10.06
CA LEU A 128 5.95 -0.15 10.77
C LEU A 128 4.83 -1.18 11.02
N TYR A 129 4.49 -1.98 10.00
CA TYR A 129 3.53 -3.08 10.08
C TYR A 129 3.90 -4.04 11.21
N ARG A 130 5.14 -4.57 11.21
CA ARG A 130 5.62 -5.51 12.23
C ARG A 130 5.51 -4.95 13.65
N GLN A 131 5.85 -3.66 13.85
CA GLN A 131 5.63 -2.98 15.15
C GLN A 131 4.14 -2.90 15.51
N THR A 132 3.28 -2.63 14.53
CA THR A 132 1.83 -2.46 14.70
C THR A 132 1.09 -3.74 15.10
N VAL A 133 1.50 -4.91 14.59
CA VAL A 133 0.92 -6.22 15.00
C VAL A 133 1.64 -6.87 16.18
N SER A 134 2.86 -6.43 16.53
CA SER A 134 3.58 -6.95 17.72
C SER A 134 3.23 -6.22 19.02
N ALA A 135 2.51 -5.10 18.96
CA ALA A 135 2.06 -4.40 20.15
C ALA A 135 0.97 -5.24 20.88
N PRO A 136 1.06 -5.44 22.21
CA PRO A 136 -0.02 -6.04 22.96
C PRO A 136 -1.28 -5.15 22.86
N ARG A 137 -2.43 -5.78 22.60
CA ARG A 137 -3.76 -5.14 22.61
C ARG A 137 -4.18 -4.76 24.03
#